data_AF-I0SCJ1-F1
#
_entry.id   AF-I0SCJ1-F1
#
_cell.length_a   1.000
_cell.length_b   1.000
_cell.length_c   1.000
_cell.angle_alpha   90.00
_cell.angle_beta   90.00
_cell.angle_gamma   90.00
#
_symmetry.space_group_name_H-M   'P 1'
#
loop_
_entity.id
_entity.type
_entity.pdbx_description
1 polymer ?
#
loop_
_entity_poly.entity_id
_entity_poly.type
_entity_poly.pdbx_seq_one_letter_code
_entity_poly.pdbx_strand_id
1 'polypeptide(L)'
;MGEVVSAEKKGKAKADMIGDESVYLDTEYLNGGQIVKVNAVKDTYLDDVIILWDGSQAGTLYYGFEGALGSTLKAYTISESSLFIYQQLKSRQQIIYEKYRTPNIPHVIKTFLDEFGVYIPSLPEQKAIGDFFQTLDRSIALHQRE
;
A
#
# COMPACT_ATOMS: atom_id res chain seq x y z
N MET A 1 1.34 -8.44 11.80
CA MET A 1 1.83 -7.37 10.90
C MET A 1 2.74 -6.42 11.67
N GLY A 2 2.36 -6.01 12.88
CA GLY A 2 3.14 -5.09 13.71
C GLY A 2 4.61 -5.47 13.92
N GLU A 3 4.94 -6.76 13.99
CA GLU A 3 6.33 -7.22 14.16
C GLU A 3 7.27 -6.88 12.99
N VAL A 4 6.74 -6.69 11.78
CA VAL A 4 7.55 -6.37 10.58
C VAL A 4 7.44 -4.91 10.16
N VAL A 5 6.59 -4.12 10.81
CA VAL A 5 6.43 -2.69 10.52
C VAL A 5 7.44 -1.92 11.36
N SER A 6 8.43 -1.30 10.71
CA SER A 6 9.43 -0.47 11.37
C SER A 6 8.97 0.99 11.53
N ALA A 7 8.09 1.47 10.64
CA ALA A 7 7.47 2.77 10.75
C ALA A 7 6.07 2.80 10.13
N GLU A 8 5.16 3.53 10.76
CA GLU A 8 3.83 3.85 10.23
C GLU A 8 3.75 5.34 9.85
N LYS A 9 3.18 5.61 8.68
CA LYS A 9 2.98 6.96 8.16
C LYS A 9 1.50 7.16 7.89
N LYS A 10 0.95 8.24 8.47
CA LYS A 10 -0.41 8.69 8.16
C LYS A 10 -0.33 9.81 7.14
N GLY A 11 -1.02 9.66 6.02
CA GLY A 11 -1.03 10.66 4.97
C GLY A 11 -1.63 11.99 5.43
N LYS A 12 -1.12 13.06 4.83
CA LYS A 12 -1.50 14.45 5.15
C LYS A 12 -1.79 15.28 3.91
N ALA A 13 -1.32 14.83 2.74
CA ALA A 13 -1.50 15.54 1.49
C ALA A 13 -2.97 15.53 1.05
N LYS A 14 -3.39 16.61 0.40
CA LYS A 14 -4.73 16.82 -0.13
C LYS A 14 -4.63 17.45 -1.51
N ALA A 15 -5.63 17.20 -2.35
CA ALA A 15 -5.69 17.72 -3.72
C ALA A 15 -5.69 19.27 -3.79
N ASP A 16 -6.12 19.95 -2.73
CA ASP A 16 -6.14 21.42 -2.64
C ASP A 16 -4.77 22.04 -2.28
N MET A 17 -3.77 21.21 -1.93
CA MET A 17 -2.38 21.65 -1.70
C MET A 17 -1.66 21.87 -3.04
N ILE A 18 -2.15 22.79 -3.86
CA ILE A 18 -1.66 23.01 -5.23
C ILE A 18 -0.18 23.40 -5.22
N GLY A 19 0.63 22.66 -5.99
CA GLY A 19 2.06 22.94 -6.20
C GLY A 19 2.75 21.81 -6.95
N ASP A 20 4.09 21.85 -7.00
CA ASP A 20 4.90 20.94 -7.81
C ASP A 20 6.02 20.21 -7.05
N GLU A 21 6.01 20.30 -5.71
CA GLU A 21 7.03 19.73 -4.83
C GLU A 21 7.13 18.20 -4.95
N SER A 22 5.99 17.51 -4.86
CA SER A 22 5.94 16.04 -4.91
C SER A 22 4.74 15.53 -5.70
N VAL A 23 4.84 14.30 -6.21
CA VAL A 23 3.70 13.56 -6.76
C VAL A 23 2.67 13.31 -5.64
N TYR A 24 1.40 13.54 -5.93
CA TYR A 24 0.30 13.27 -5.02
C TYR A 24 -0.10 11.80 -5.08
N LEU A 25 -0.01 11.10 -3.94
CA LEU A 25 -0.47 9.72 -3.85
C LEU A 25 -1.92 9.70 -3.37
N ASP A 26 -2.85 9.51 -4.29
CA ASP A 26 -4.26 9.29 -4.03
C ASP A 26 -4.79 8.05 -4.76
N THR A 27 -6.02 7.65 -4.48
CA THR A 27 -6.57 6.43 -5.10
C THR A 27 -6.75 6.55 -6.60
N GLU A 28 -6.89 7.76 -7.16
CA GLU A 28 -7.01 7.92 -8.61
C GLU A 28 -5.68 7.57 -9.27
N TYR A 29 -4.58 8.20 -8.84
CA TYR A 29 -3.26 7.91 -9.36
C TYR A 29 -2.84 6.46 -9.10
N LEU A 30 -3.04 5.95 -7.88
CA LEU A 30 -2.64 4.59 -7.50
C LEU A 30 -3.38 3.49 -8.28
N ASN A 31 -4.52 3.80 -8.90
CA ASN A 31 -5.27 2.90 -9.78
C ASN A 31 -5.01 3.14 -11.28
N GLY A 32 -3.94 3.86 -11.63
CA GLY A 32 -3.54 4.12 -13.01
C GLY A 32 -4.12 5.40 -13.62
N GLY A 33 -4.67 6.29 -12.79
CA GLY A 33 -5.10 7.62 -13.19
C GLY A 33 -3.94 8.58 -13.46
N GLN A 34 -4.27 9.87 -13.60
CA GLN A 34 -3.28 10.89 -13.93
C GLN A 34 -2.36 11.23 -12.76
N ILE A 35 -1.10 11.53 -13.06
CA ILE A 35 -0.16 12.05 -12.08
C ILE A 35 -0.50 13.52 -11.81
N VAL A 36 -0.84 13.80 -10.56
CA VAL A 36 -1.00 15.16 -10.03
C VAL A 36 0.15 15.46 -9.07
N LYS A 37 0.51 16.74 -8.93
CA LYS A 37 1.50 17.20 -7.96
C LYS A 37 0.87 18.10 -6.91
N VAL A 38 1.50 18.13 -5.73
CA VAL A 38 1.10 18.95 -4.59
C VAL A 38 2.30 19.64 -3.96
N ASN A 39 2.05 20.75 -3.27
CA ASN A 39 3.00 21.43 -2.39
C ASN A 39 3.07 20.73 -1.02
N ALA A 40 3.56 19.50 -1.02
CA ALA A 40 3.79 18.72 0.18
C ALA A 40 5.07 17.89 0.02
N VAL A 41 5.77 17.71 1.14
CA VAL A 41 7.00 16.92 1.20
C VAL A 41 6.71 15.46 0.91
N LYS A 42 7.56 14.83 0.10
CA LYS A 42 7.57 13.38 -0.13
C LYS A 42 7.84 12.65 1.19
N ASP A 43 6.90 11.81 1.61
CA ASP A 43 7.01 11.00 2.84
C ASP A 43 6.88 9.49 2.58
N THR A 44 6.49 9.10 1.37
CA THR A 44 6.31 7.70 0.96
C THR A 44 7.29 7.33 -0.15
N TYR A 45 7.82 6.11 -0.07
CA TYR A 45 8.87 5.58 -0.94
C TYR A 45 8.44 4.25 -1.58
N LEU A 46 9.14 3.86 -2.65
CA LEU A 46 8.77 2.71 -3.49
C LEU A 46 8.64 1.38 -2.74
N ASP A 47 9.39 1.22 -1.66
CA ASP A 47 9.42 0.02 -0.82
C ASP A 47 8.40 0.05 0.33
N ASP A 48 7.69 1.17 0.53
CA ASP A 48 6.59 1.22 1.49
C ASP A 48 5.38 0.44 0.97
N VAL A 49 4.70 -0.24 1.90
CA VAL A 49 3.39 -0.85 1.63
C VAL A 49 2.30 0.16 1.95
N ILE A 50 1.47 0.50 0.98
CA ILE A 50 0.40 1.49 1.14
C ILE A 50 -0.94 0.77 1.27
N ILE A 51 -1.77 1.24 2.20
CA ILE A 51 -3.16 0.78 2.38
C ILE A 51 -4.10 1.98 2.31
N LEU A 52 -5.22 1.80 1.59
CA LEU A 52 -6.35 2.72 1.69
C LEU A 52 -6.98 2.55 3.07
N TRP A 53 -6.78 3.56 3.92
CA TRP A 53 -7.18 3.51 5.31
C TRP A 53 -8.63 3.99 5.48
N ASP A 54 -9.02 5.01 4.71
CA ASP A 54 -10.34 5.63 4.69
C ASP A 54 -10.93 5.63 3.28
N GLY A 55 -12.18 5.17 3.10
CA GLY A 55 -12.89 5.25 1.83
C GLY A 55 -13.63 3.98 1.45
N SER A 56 -14.49 4.04 0.43
CA SER A 56 -15.37 2.91 0.03
C SER A 56 -14.62 1.60 -0.24
N GLN A 57 -13.35 1.70 -0.63
CA GLN A 57 -12.44 0.58 -0.88
C GLN A 57 -11.38 0.41 0.23
N ALA A 58 -11.62 0.91 1.45
CA ALA A 58 -10.71 0.76 2.59
C ALA A 58 -10.25 -0.70 2.72
N GLY A 59 -8.95 -0.90 2.94
CA GLY A 59 -8.28 -2.20 2.89
C GLY A 59 -7.59 -2.52 1.56
N THR A 60 -7.74 -1.67 0.52
CA THR A 60 -7.03 -1.85 -0.74
C THR A 60 -5.54 -1.58 -0.56
N LEU A 61 -4.71 -2.47 -1.11
CA LEU A 61 -3.25 -2.42 -0.98
C LEU A 61 -2.57 -1.99 -2.28
N TYR A 62 -1.52 -1.20 -2.13
CA TYR A 62 -0.66 -0.70 -3.20
C TYR A 62 0.81 -0.82 -2.81
N TYR A 63 1.68 -0.87 -3.82
CA TYR A 63 3.13 -1.00 -3.66
C TYR A 63 3.85 -0.40 -4.86
N GLY A 64 5.08 0.07 -4.69
CA GLY A 64 5.88 0.62 -5.79
C GLY A 64 5.57 2.07 -6.16
N PHE A 65 5.06 2.87 -5.21
CA PHE A 65 4.75 4.27 -5.41
C PHE A 65 5.54 5.16 -4.45
N GLU A 66 5.97 6.33 -4.91
CA GLU A 66 6.62 7.34 -4.09
C GLU A 66 6.01 8.72 -4.31
N GLY A 67 5.95 9.53 -3.26
CA GLY A 67 5.28 10.84 -3.29
C GLY A 67 4.79 11.29 -1.93
N ALA A 68 3.96 12.34 -1.95
CA ALA A 68 3.28 12.85 -0.76
C ALA A 68 1.99 12.05 -0.52
N LEU A 69 1.91 11.41 0.64
CA LEU A 69 0.83 10.48 0.98
C LEU A 69 -0.50 11.20 1.22
N GLY A 70 -1.53 10.82 0.47
CA GLY A 70 -2.87 11.34 0.62
C GLY A 70 -3.51 11.02 1.97
N SER A 71 -4.33 11.94 2.47
CA SER A 71 -4.93 11.89 3.82
C SER A 71 -5.77 10.65 4.13
N THR A 72 -6.27 9.96 3.10
CA THR A 72 -7.05 8.72 3.20
C THR A 72 -6.19 7.46 3.25
N LEU A 73 -4.88 7.59 3.08
CA LEU A 73 -3.93 6.48 3.00
C LEU A 73 -3.08 6.36 4.26
N LYS A 74 -2.60 5.15 4.50
CA LYS A 74 -1.45 4.89 5.36
C LYS A 74 -0.36 4.16 4.59
N ALA A 75 0.89 4.38 4.98
CA ALA A 75 2.03 3.67 4.45
C ALA A 75 2.83 3.04 5.60
N TYR A 76 3.40 1.88 5.32
CA TYR A 76 4.19 1.10 6.26
C TYR A 76 5.57 0.84 5.69
N THR A 77 6.60 1.28 6.41
CA THR A 77 7.96 0.85 6.14
C THR A 77 8.16 -0.50 6.80
N ILE A 78 8.65 -1.46 6.01
CA ILE A 78 8.77 -2.87 6.41
C ILE A 78 10.24 -3.20 6.66
N SER A 79 10.56 -3.87 7.77
CA SER A 79 11.94 -4.29 8.09
C SER A 79 12.41 -5.52 7.31
N GLU A 80 11.46 -6.32 6.82
CA GLU A 80 11.65 -7.52 6.01
C GLU A 80 11.53 -7.21 4.49
N SER A 81 11.42 -8.23 3.64
CA SER A 81 11.12 -8.02 2.22
C SER A 81 9.73 -7.41 2.03
N SER A 82 9.67 -6.10 1.79
CA SER A 82 8.40 -5.36 1.65
C SER A 82 7.54 -5.86 0.49
N LEU A 83 8.17 -6.28 -0.62
CA LEU A 83 7.48 -6.90 -1.75
C LEU A 83 6.80 -8.21 -1.35
N PHE A 84 7.49 -9.07 -0.59
CA PHE A 84 6.92 -10.33 -0.12
C PHE A 84 5.78 -10.10 0.87
N ILE A 85 5.95 -9.16 1.81
CA ILE A 85 4.86 -8.76 2.74
C ILE A 85 3.67 -8.21 1.96
N TYR A 86 3.89 -7.32 0.98
CA TYR A 86 2.83 -6.81 0.11
C TYR A 86 2.06 -7.95 -0.58
N GLN A 87 2.75 -8.93 -1.16
CA GLN A 87 2.10 -10.07 -1.82
C GLN A 87 1.28 -10.93 -0.86
N GLN A 88 1.77 -11.17 0.36
CA GLN A 88 1.01 -11.87 1.40
C GLN A 88 -0.25 -11.11 1.84
N LEU A 89 -0.19 -9.79 1.89
CA LEU A 89 -1.35 -8.95 2.16
C LEU A 89 -2.31 -8.97 0.98
N LYS A 90 -1.79 -8.83 -0.24
CA LYS A 90 -2.58 -8.76 -1.48
C LYS A 90 -3.35 -10.05 -1.73
N SER A 91 -2.71 -11.20 -1.56
CA SER A 91 -3.35 -12.53 -1.66
C SER A 91 -4.47 -12.76 -0.64
N ARG A 92 -4.47 -12.01 0.47
CA ARG A 92 -5.46 -12.09 1.55
C ARG A 92 -6.27 -10.80 1.71
N GLN A 93 -6.31 -9.94 0.68
CA GLN A 93 -6.98 -8.64 0.74
C GLN A 93 -8.47 -8.77 1.04
N GLN A 94 -9.11 -9.85 0.59
CA GLN A 94 -10.51 -10.14 0.90
C GLN A 94 -10.77 -10.28 2.41
N ILE A 95 -9.83 -10.87 3.16
CA ILE A 95 -9.92 -10.96 4.62
C ILE A 95 -9.86 -9.56 5.25
N ILE A 96 -9.07 -8.65 4.69
CA ILE A 96 -9.01 -7.24 5.11
C ILE A 96 -10.38 -6.59 4.95
N TYR A 97 -11.03 -6.82 3.80
CA TYR A 97 -12.37 -6.28 3.54
C TYR A 97 -13.45 -6.85 4.46
N GLU A 98 -13.41 -8.14 4.75
CA GLU A 98 -14.47 -8.81 5.52
C GLU A 98 -14.33 -8.60 7.03
N LYS A 99 -13.10 -8.55 7.56
CA LYS A 99 -12.85 -8.59 9.01
C LYS A 99 -12.25 -7.32 9.58
N TYR A 100 -11.56 -6.53 8.75
CA TYR A 100 -10.77 -5.39 9.23
C TYR A 100 -11.33 -4.06 8.75
N ARG A 101 -12.62 -4.01 8.38
CA ARG A 101 -13.35 -2.79 8.05
C ARG A 101 -14.49 -2.52 9.01
N THR A 102 -14.72 -1.26 9.32
CA THR A 102 -15.95 -0.84 10.02
C THR A 102 -17.19 -0.97 9.10
N PRO A 103 -18.31 -1.55 9.58
CA PRO A 103 -19.46 -1.87 8.72
C PRO A 103 -20.15 -0.67 8.05
N ASN A 104 -20.27 0.46 8.76
CA ASN A 104 -21.09 1.60 8.34
C ASN A 104 -20.28 2.77 7.77
N ILE A 105 -19.01 2.91 8.19
CA ILE A 105 -18.09 3.94 7.71
C ILE A 105 -16.87 3.20 7.20
N PRO A 106 -16.65 3.09 5.89
CA PRO A 106 -15.53 2.31 5.35
C PRO A 106 -14.16 2.82 5.83
N HIS A 107 -13.60 2.15 6.84
CA HIS A 107 -12.30 2.47 7.45
C HIS A 107 -11.61 1.18 7.89
N VAL A 108 -10.28 1.11 7.75
CA VAL A 108 -9.50 -0.01 8.30
C VAL A 108 -9.43 0.11 9.82
N ILE A 109 -9.75 -0.95 10.55
CA ILE A 109 -9.75 -0.92 12.01
C ILE A 109 -8.34 -0.74 12.57
N LYS A 110 -8.21 -0.04 13.70
CA LYS A 110 -6.91 0.29 14.30
C LYS A 110 -6.09 -0.93 14.69
N THR A 111 -6.74 -2.03 15.06
CA THR A 111 -6.09 -3.28 15.48
C THR A 111 -5.57 -4.11 14.30
N PHE A 112 -5.75 -3.66 13.05
CA PHE A 112 -5.29 -4.38 11.86
C PHE A 112 -3.82 -4.81 11.94
N LEU A 113 -2.91 -3.92 12.38
CA LEU A 113 -1.49 -4.27 12.49
C LEU A 113 -1.23 -5.35 13.54
N ASP A 114 -1.97 -5.31 14.64
CA ASP A 114 -1.81 -6.23 15.77
C ASP A 114 -2.40 -7.62 15.45
N GLU A 115 -3.53 -7.65 14.78
CA GLU A 115 -4.31 -8.88 14.56
C GLU A 115 -4.00 -9.58 13.22
N PHE A 116 -3.56 -8.84 12.20
CA PHE A 116 -3.32 -9.43 10.89
C PHE A 116 -1.96 -10.15 10.86
N GLY A 117 -1.98 -11.48 10.97
CA GLY A 117 -0.77 -12.31 10.93
C GLY A 117 -0.11 -12.37 9.54
N VAL A 118 1.21 -12.22 9.50
CA VAL A 118 2.04 -12.49 8.31
C VAL A 118 3.03 -13.60 8.62
N TYR A 119 3.35 -14.39 7.60
CA TYR A 119 4.40 -15.40 7.69
C TYR A 119 5.74 -14.79 7.30
N ILE A 120 6.80 -15.13 8.01
CA ILE A 120 8.14 -14.60 7.79
C ILE A 120 9.11 -15.78 7.65
N PRO A 121 9.22 -16.36 6.45
CA PRO A 121 10.23 -17.38 6.17
C PRO A 121 11.63 -16.74 6.10
N SER A 122 12.63 -17.57 5.80
CA SER A 122 14.00 -17.08 5.57
C SER A 122 14.06 -16.02 4.47
N LEU A 123 14.94 -15.03 4.59
CA LEU A 123 15.11 -13.98 3.57
C LEU A 123 15.32 -14.51 2.15
N PRO A 124 16.11 -15.59 1.90
CA PRO A 124 16.21 -16.19 0.56
C PRO A 124 14.87 -16.66 0.00
N GLU A 125 14.02 -17.25 0.85
CA GLU A 125 12.68 -17.70 0.45
C GLU A 125 11.73 -16.53 0.19
N GLN A 126 11.76 -15.51 1.07
CA GLN A 126 11.00 -14.28 0.86
C GLN A 126 11.35 -13.64 -0.50
N LYS A 127 12.64 -13.58 -0.84
CA LYS A 127 13.11 -13.06 -2.12
C LYS A 127 12.64 -13.92 -3.30
N ALA A 128 12.85 -15.23 -3.23
CA ALA A 128 12.46 -16.14 -4.32
C ALA A 128 10.95 -16.06 -4.63
N ILE A 129 10.11 -16.03 -3.59
CA ILE A 129 8.65 -15.90 -3.74
C ILE A 129 8.29 -14.50 -4.26
N GLY A 130 8.89 -13.46 -3.68
CA GLY A 130 8.69 -12.07 -4.09
C GLY A 130 8.98 -11.86 -5.58
N ASP A 131 10.14 -12.29 -6.04
CA ASP A 131 10.59 -12.16 -7.42
C ASP A 131 9.69 -12.93 -8.40
N PHE A 132 9.23 -14.13 -7.99
CA PHE A 132 8.33 -14.97 -8.79
C PHE A 132 7.00 -14.26 -9.08
N PHE A 133 6.30 -13.80 -8.05
CA PHE A 133 5.00 -13.15 -8.22
C PHE A 133 5.13 -11.78 -8.89
N GLN A 134 6.19 -11.03 -8.64
CA GLN A 134 6.43 -9.77 -9.37
C GLN A 134 6.59 -10.03 -10.89
N THR A 135 7.29 -11.11 -11.26
CA THR A 135 7.42 -11.50 -12.66
C THR A 135 6.08 -11.88 -13.27
N LEU A 136 5.24 -12.60 -12.51
CA LEU A 136 3.89 -12.95 -12.93
C LEU A 136 3.00 -11.71 -13.13
N ASP A 137 2.99 -10.80 -12.16
CA ASP A 137 2.22 -9.54 -12.22
C ASP A 137 2.63 -8.70 -13.45
N ARG A 138 3.93 -8.59 -13.71
CA ARG A 138 4.44 -7.91 -14.90
C ARG A 138 3.98 -8.58 -16.20
N SER A 139 3.97 -9.91 -16.24
CA SER A 139 3.55 -10.66 -17.43
C SER A 139 2.06 -10.48 -17.71
N ILE A 140 1.22 -10.51 -16.67
CA ILE A 140 -0.23 -10.22 -16.78
C ILE A 140 -0.44 -8.79 -17.27
N ALA A 141 0.25 -7.82 -16.68
CA ALA A 141 0.11 -6.41 -17.06
C ALA A 141 0.53 -6.13 -18.51
N LEU A 142 1.53 -6.84 -19.03
CA LEU A 142 1.90 -6.77 -20.44
C LEU A 142 0.79 -7.34 -21.33
N HIS A 143 0.26 -8.51 -21.00
CA HIS A 143 -0.77 -9.16 -21.80
C HIS A 143 -2.11 -8.41 -21.80
N GLN A 144 -2.46 -7.72 -20.72
CA GLN A 144 -3.67 -6.88 -20.65
C GLN A 144 -3.58 -5.58 -21.46
N ARG A 145 -2.37 -5.20 -21.91
CA ARG A 145 -2.16 -4.01 -22.76
C ARG A 145 -2.16 -4.35 -24.25
N GLU A 146 -2.19 -5.63 -24.60
CA GLU A 146 -2.39 -6.14 -25.97
C GLU A 146 -3.89 -6.24 -26.30
#